data_AF-A0A962TCD8-F1
#
_entry.id   AF-A0A962TCD8-F1
#
_cell.length_a   1.000
_cell.length_b   1.000
_cell.length_c   1.000
_cell.angle_alpha   90.00
_cell.angle_beta   90.00
_cell.angle_gamma   90.00
#
_symmetry.space_group_name_H-M   'P 1'
#
loop_
_entity.id
_entity.type
_entity.pdbx_description
1 polymer ?
#
loop_
_entity_poly.entity_id
_entity_poly.type
_entity_poly.pdbx_seq_one_letter_code
_entity_poly.pdbx_strand_id
1 'polypeptide(L)' 'MYRVVHNTVVDRYRIEKRELLGWNFIIDQATGLYLEFSDMDQARAWICEHTSTTSSPGRRWQVVPDCGC' A
#
# COMPACT_ATOMS: atom_id res chain seq x y z
N MET A 1 -6.99 0.18 3.96
CA MET A 1 -5.85 -0.39 4.70
C MET A 1 -5.02 -1.20 3.72
N TYR A 2 -3.69 -1.04 3.78
CA TYR A 2 -2.73 -1.69 2.90
C TYR A 2 -1.71 -2.48 3.72
N ARG A 3 -1.06 -3.48 3.11
CA ARG A 3 0.10 -4.16 3.67
C ARG A 3 1.10 -4.55 2.60
N VAL A 4 2.37 -4.70 2.99
CA VAL A 4 3.44 -5.23 2.14
C VAL A 4 3.56 -6.74 2.36
N VAL A 5 3.70 -7.49 1.27
CA VAL A 5 3.96 -8.93 1.27
C VAL A 5 5.26 -9.20 0.54
N HIS A 6 6.17 -9.96 1.15
CA HIS A 6 7.46 -10.33 0.55
C HIS A 6 7.37 -11.73 -0.07
N ASN A 7 7.84 -11.85 -1.30
CA ASN A 7 8.06 -13.12 -1.97
C ASN A 7 9.55 -13.47 -1.87
N THR A 8 9.88 -14.42 -1.00
CA THR A 8 11.27 -14.83 -0.72
C THR A 8 11.92 -15.61 -1.85
N VAL A 9 11.15 -16.14 -2.82
CA VAL A 9 11.68 -16.93 -3.93
C VAL A 9 12.28 -16.04 -5.02
N VAL A 10 11.64 -14.90 -5.28
CA VAL A 10 12.08 -13.93 -6.31
C VAL A 10 12.62 -12.63 -5.72
N ASP A 11 12.66 -12.53 -4.39
CA ASP A 11 13.06 -11.36 -3.61
C ASP A 11 12.36 -10.07 -4.04
N ARG A 12 11.02 -10.12 -4.08
CA ARG A 12 10.17 -8.98 -4.46
C ARG A 12 9.10 -8.71 -3.42
N TYR A 13 8.72 -7.45 -3.31
CA TYR A 13 7.67 -6.97 -2.43
C TYR A 13 6.42 -6.63 -3.25
N ARG A 14 5.24 -6.99 -2.77
CA ARG A 14 3.95 -6.63 -3.37
C ARG A 14 3.09 -5.94 -2.34
N ILE A 15 2.07 -5.24 -2.82
CA ILE A 15 1.10 -4.57 -1.95
C ILE A 15 -0.25 -5.26 -2.07
N GLU A 16 -0.86 -5.49 -0.92
CA GLU A 16 -2.24 -5.95 -0.82
C GLU A 16 -3.11 -4.88 -0.19
N LYS A 17 -4.33 -4.75 -0.71
CA LYS A 17 -5.38 -3.88 -0.18
C LYS A 17 -6.43 -4.72 0.53
N ARG A 18 -6.88 -4.25 1.69
CA ARG A 18 -8.03 -4.85 2.40
C ARG A 18 -9.31 -4.52 1.64
N GLU A 19 -10.05 -5.56 1.28
CA GLU A 19 -11.38 -5.50 0.68
C GLU A 19 -12.40 -6.30 1.51
N LEU A 20 -13.67 -6.27 1.10
CA LEU A 20 -14.78 -6.92 1.82
C LEU A 20 -14.56 -8.42 2.03
N LEU A 21 -13.95 -9.11 1.06
CA LEU A 21 -13.74 -10.56 1.08
C LEU A 21 -12.30 -10.96 1.47
N GLY A 22 -11.45 -10.02 1.89
CA GLY A 22 -10.09 -10.35 2.31
C GLY A 22 -9.04 -9.35 1.86
N TRP A 23 -7.90 -9.87 1.40
CA TRP A 23 -6.78 -9.09 0.88
C TRP A 23 -6.63 -9.40 -0.59
N ASN A 24 -6.53 -8.36 -1.41
CA ASN A 24 -6.34 -8.49 -2.85
C ASN A 24 -5.07 -7.75 -3.27
N PHE A 25 -4.32 -8.36 -4.20
CA PHE A 25 -3.13 -7.73 -4.77
C PHE A 25 -3.52 -6.53 -5.62
N ILE A 26 -2.69 -5.49 -5.53
CA ILE A 26 -2.83 -4.33 -6.38
C ILE A 26 -2.25 -4.64 -7.75
N ILE A 27 -2.96 -4.24 -8.79
CA ILE A 27 -2.52 -4.36 -10.18
C ILE A 27 -1.98 -3.00 -10.61
N ASP A 28 -0.80 -3.00 -11.22
CA ASP A 28 -0.28 -1.85 -11.94
C ASP A 28 -1.07 -1.66 -13.24
N GLN A 29 -1.74 -0.53 -13.37
CA GLN A 29 -2.56 -0.23 -14.54
C GLN A 29 -1.74 -0.04 -15.83
N ALA A 30 -0.45 0.29 -15.73
CA ALA A 30 0.39 0.49 -16.90
C ALA A 30 0.78 -0.86 -17.55
N THR A 31 1.09 -1.86 -16.74
CA THR A 31 1.58 -3.18 -17.20
C THR A 31 0.51 -4.27 -17.17
N GLY A 32 -0.57 -4.07 -16.41
CA GLY A 32 -1.58 -5.10 -16.13
C GLY A 32 -1.07 -6.23 -15.22
N LEU A 33 0.14 -6.09 -14.66
CA LEU A 33 0.74 -7.06 -13.75
C LEU A 33 0.51 -6.65 -12.29
N TYR A 34 0.82 -7.55 -11.36
CA TYR A 34 0.83 -7.18 -9.95
C TYR A 34 1.85 -6.07 -9.70
N LEU A 35 1.48 -5.14 -8.82
CA LEU A 35 2.38 -4.09 -8.39
C LEU A 35 3.49 -4.71 -7.52
N GLU A 36 4.71 -4.67 -8.04
CA GLU A 36 5.89 -5.22 -7.39
C GLU A 36 6.97 -4.15 -7.17
N PHE A 37 7.75 -4.32 -6.11
CA PHE A 37 8.89 -3.47 -5.75
C PHE A 37 10.10 -4.38 -5.48
N SER A 38 11.29 -3.93 -5.88
CA SER A 38 12.56 -4.56 -5.46
C SER A 38 12.93 -4.22 -4.01
N ASP A 39 12.34 -3.18 -3.45
CA ASP A 39 12.75 -2.61 -2.18
C ASP A 39 11.55 -2.39 -1.26
N MET A 40 11.74 -2.74 0.02
CA MET A 40 10.70 -2.63 1.04
C MET A 40 10.32 -1.17 1.27
N ASP A 41 11.29 -0.26 1.22
CA ASP A 41 11.05 1.15 1.49
C ASP A 41 10.30 1.82 0.34
N GLN A 42 10.53 1.41 -0.92
CA GLN A 42 9.69 1.81 -2.05
C GLN A 42 8.24 1.34 -1.90
N ALA A 43 8.03 0.10 -1.47
CA ALA A 43 6.67 -0.41 -1.22
C ALA A 43 5.97 0.36 -0.10
N ARG A 44 6.70 0.75 0.95
CA ARG A 44 6.18 1.58 2.04
C ARG A 44 5.84 3.01 1.58
N ALA A 45 6.73 3.63 0.80
CA ALA A 45 6.51 4.97 0.26
C ALA A 45 5.23 5.00 -0.58
N TRP A 46 5.02 3.99 -1.43
CA TRP A 46 3.78 3.85 -2.20
C TRP A 46 2.54 3.79 -1.29
N ILE A 47 2.60 3.03 -0.19
CA ILE A 47 1.50 2.96 0.79
C ILE A 47 1.28 4.32 1.47
N CYS A 48 2.34 5.05 1.87
CA CYS A 48 2.23 6.39 2.45
C CYS A 48 1.46 7.32 1.48
N GLU A 49 1.85 7.36 0.20
CA GLU A 49 1.19 8.18 -0.83
C GLU A 49 -0.29 7.82 -1.02
N HIS A 50 -0.60 6.52 -1.06
CA HIS A 50 -1.96 6.02 -1.34
C HIS A 50 -2.87 5.97 -0.12
N THR A 51 -2.32 6.16 1.09
CA THR A 51 -3.10 6.26 2.34
C THR A 51 -3.34 7.72 2.74
N SER A 52 -2.42 8.63 2.38
CA SER A 52 -2.47 10.07 2.72
C SER A 52 -3.64 10.82 2.08
N THR A 53 -4.35 10.21 1.12
CA THR A 53 -5.48 10.84 0.41
C THR A 53 -6.80 10.87 1.22
N THR A 54 -6.79 10.49 2.51
CA THR A 54 -8.01 10.57 3.36
C THR A 54 -7.90 11.58 4.51
N SER A 55 -7.09 12.64 4.37
CA SER A 55 -7.27 13.83 5.21
C SER A 55 -8.39 14.70 4.64
N SER A 56 -9.66 14.34 4.90
CA SER A 56 -10.75 15.28 4.66
C SER A 56 -10.54 16.52 5.56
N PRO A 57 -10.40 17.74 5.00
CA PRO A 57 -10.01 18.94 5.75
C PRO A 57 -11.07 19.49 6.72
N GLY A 58 -12.05 18.68 7.15
CA GLY A 58 -13.19 19.13 7.97
C GLY A 58 -13.45 18.37 9.27
N ARG A 59 -12.61 17.39 9.66
CA ARG A 59 -12.82 16.63 10.89
C ARG A 59 -12.00 17.19 12.05
N ARG A 60 -12.68 17.52 13.16
CA ARG A 60 -12.09 17.97 14.45
C ARG A 60 -11.12 16.95 15.05
N TRP A 61 -11.25 15.67 14.70
CA TRP A 61 -10.35 14.59 15.10
C TRP A 61 -9.68 14.04 13.85
N GLN A 62 -8.35 14.10 13.82
CA GLN A 62 -7.53 13.56 12.75
C GLN A 62 -7.04 12.17 13.15
N VAL A 63 -7.14 11.22 12.22
CA VAL A 63 -6.42 9.95 12.35
C VAL A 63 -4.97 10.27 12.02
N VAL A 64 -4.08 10.23 13.03
CA VAL A 64 -2.64 10.25 12.79
C VAL A 64 -2.32 8.93 12.09
N PRO A 65 -1.86 8.95 10.83
CA PRO A 65 -1.64 7.71 10.12
C PRO A 65 -0.47 6.95 10.76
N ASP A 66 -0.62 5.63 10.92
CA ASP A 66 0.40 4.71 11.46
C ASP A 66 1.64 4.59 10.56
N CYS A 67 1.67 5.25 9.41
CA CYS A 67 2.86 5.30 8.59
C CYS A 67 3.87 6.24 9.28
N GLY A 68 4.85 5.63 9.95
CA GLY A 68 6.09 6.28 10.36
C GLY A 68 6.97 6.60 9.14
N CYS A 69 6.40 7.37 8.21
CA CYS A 69 7.12 8.36 7.44
C CYS A 69 7.04 9.67 8.27
#